data_AF-A0A4D4LC06-F1
#
_entry.id   AF-A0A4D4LC06-F1
#
_cell.length_a   1.000
_cell.length_b   1.000
_cell.length_c   1.000
_cell.angle_alpha   90.00
_cell.angle_beta   90.00
_cell.angle_gamma   90.00
#
_symmetry.space_group_name_H-M   'P 1'
#
loop_
_entity.id
_entity.type
_entity.pdbx_description
1 polymer ?
#
loop_
_entity_poly.entity_id
_entity_poly.type
_entity_poly.pdbx_seq_one_letter_code
_entity_poly.pdbx_strand_id
1 'polypeptide(L)'
;MRSGARAAIVGAVFAAMVGVAGCGSGQDDSAGPKDGASAGSGDDKPSLKKVKTGPPSAAEVKTTAHAFLAAWSAGETAKAAALTDDSGAATTALSGYRTKAKVAKVTLDAGQASGAKVPFSVNAQLSSGGESVPWTYESSLTVTRDTKTGKPVVAWKPSVVHPDLAEGDTLKTGASEAPPIKAVDRDGKELTASEHPTLKTVLAALRERYGKKAGGEAGVETWIQRAKGSKSPDKTLKVLSKGTPGTLRTTIDASLQRTAEQQVSKRTKASVVAVKPSTGEILALANSPRAASTPPSRARTHPARR
;
A
#
# COMPACT_ATOMS: atom_id res chain seq x y z
N MET A 1 -9.02 -46.41 9.05
CA MET A 1 -9.42 -46.88 7.70
C MET A 1 -9.41 -45.69 6.74
N ARG A 2 -9.53 -45.98 5.43
CA ARG A 2 -9.84 -45.11 4.26
C ARG A 2 -10.71 -43.87 4.58
N SER A 3 -10.71 -42.72 3.89
CA SER A 3 -9.99 -42.14 2.71
C SER A 3 -10.33 -40.62 2.68
N GLY A 4 -9.80 -39.70 1.85
CA GLY A 4 -8.93 -39.76 0.68
C GLY A 4 -9.66 -39.32 -0.61
N ALA A 5 -9.22 -38.21 -1.24
CA ALA A 5 -9.69 -37.67 -2.55
C ALA A 5 -11.16 -37.11 -2.57
N ARG A 6 -11.61 -36.25 -3.51
CA ARG A 6 -10.96 -35.39 -4.54
C ARG A 6 -11.89 -34.21 -4.89
N ALA A 7 -11.43 -33.27 -5.73
CA ALA A 7 -12.22 -32.13 -6.20
C ALA A 7 -13.29 -32.51 -7.26
N ALA A 8 -14.31 -31.66 -7.41
CA ALA A 8 -15.24 -31.67 -8.53
C ALA A 8 -15.39 -30.24 -9.09
N ILE A 9 -15.21 -30.09 -10.41
CA ILE A 9 -15.43 -28.83 -11.14
C ILE A 9 -16.85 -28.90 -11.72
N VAL A 10 -17.72 -27.95 -11.38
CA VAL A 10 -19.03 -27.82 -12.03
C VAL A 10 -18.86 -26.97 -13.29
N GLY A 11 -18.83 -27.63 -14.44
CA GLY A 11 -18.89 -26.97 -15.74
C GLY A 11 -20.34 -26.63 -16.12
N ALA A 12 -20.60 -25.38 -16.48
CA ALA A 12 -21.87 -24.98 -17.10
C ALA A 12 -21.72 -25.09 -18.63
N VAL A 13 -22.25 -26.17 -19.21
CA VAL A 13 -22.36 -26.32 -20.67
C VAL A 13 -23.62 -25.60 -21.14
N PHE A 14 -23.49 -24.64 -22.05
CA PHE A 14 -24.60 -24.17 -22.87
C PHE A 14 -24.41 -24.68 -24.30
N ALA A 15 -25.40 -25.44 -24.78
CA ALA A 15 -25.42 -26.02 -26.10
C ALA A 15 -25.92 -25.02 -27.16
N ALA A 16 -25.71 -25.35 -28.44
CA ALA A 16 -26.01 -24.47 -29.56
C ALA A 16 -27.51 -24.26 -29.82
N MET A 17 -27.83 -23.13 -30.45
CA MET A 17 -28.93 -23.05 -31.41
C MET A 17 -28.40 -22.62 -32.77
N VAL A 18 -28.87 -23.29 -33.81
CA VAL A 18 -28.76 -22.89 -35.21
C VAL A 18 -30.18 -22.89 -35.77
N GLY A 19 -30.56 -21.81 -36.47
CA GLY A 19 -31.88 -21.66 -37.09
C GLY A 19 -31.87 -20.51 -38.09
N VAL A 20 -32.45 -20.74 -39.27
CA VAL A 20 -32.33 -19.85 -40.45
C VAL A 20 -33.70 -19.45 -40.99
N ALA A 21 -33.89 -18.14 -41.21
CA ALA A 21 -34.79 -17.47 -42.16
C ALA A 21 -34.32 -16.00 -42.23
N GLY A 22 -34.19 -15.33 -43.39
CA GLY A 22 -35.27 -14.79 -44.23
C GLY A 22 -35.74 -13.42 -43.68
N CYS A 23 -35.78 -12.28 -44.38
CA CYS A 23 -35.56 -11.86 -45.78
C CYS A 23 -34.89 -10.45 -45.78
N GLY A 24 -34.51 -9.76 -46.85
CA GLY A 24 -34.63 -10.01 -48.29
C GLY A 24 -35.27 -8.83 -49.05
N SER A 25 -34.49 -7.76 -49.33
CA SER A 25 -34.82 -6.69 -50.30
C SER A 25 -33.57 -5.87 -50.65
N GLY A 26 -33.35 -5.57 -51.94
CA GLY A 26 -32.19 -4.81 -52.44
C GLY A 26 -31.88 -5.17 -53.90
N GLN A 27 -32.37 -4.34 -54.83
CA GLN A 27 -32.52 -4.62 -56.27
C GLN A 27 -32.90 -3.28 -56.95
N ASP A 28 -32.29 -2.78 -58.03
CA ASP A 28 -31.03 -3.14 -58.75
C ASP A 28 -30.10 -1.87 -58.77
N ASP A 29 -29.08 -1.59 -59.59
CA ASP A 29 -28.51 -2.13 -60.86
C ASP A 29 -26.98 -1.71 -60.87
N SER A 30 -26.12 -1.74 -61.92
CA SER A 30 -26.29 -1.87 -63.37
C SER A 30 -25.04 -2.36 -64.13
N ALA A 31 -25.31 -2.88 -65.34
CA ALA A 31 -24.47 -2.99 -66.54
C ALA A 31 -22.95 -3.23 -66.43
N GLY A 32 -22.53 -4.45 -66.81
CA GLY A 32 -21.15 -4.76 -67.23
C GLY A 32 -21.03 -6.19 -67.80
N PRO A 33 -20.66 -6.40 -69.08
CA PRO A 33 -20.56 -7.74 -69.65
C PRO A 33 -19.30 -8.51 -69.23
N LYS A 34 -19.33 -9.83 -69.47
CA LYS A 34 -18.37 -10.83 -68.99
C LYS A 34 -17.06 -10.83 -69.78
N ASP A 35 -15.98 -11.32 -69.16
CA ASP A 35 -15.38 -12.64 -69.52
C ASP A 35 -14.22 -13.02 -68.58
N GLY A 36 -13.80 -14.30 -68.62
CA GLY A 36 -12.60 -14.79 -67.93
C GLY A 36 -12.83 -15.58 -66.64
N ALA A 37 -13.41 -16.79 -66.74
CA ALA A 37 -13.47 -17.72 -65.62
C ALA A 37 -12.14 -18.48 -65.42
N SER A 38 -11.60 -18.49 -64.20
CA SER A 38 -10.57 -19.43 -63.76
C SER A 38 -10.85 -19.86 -62.32
N ALA A 39 -10.97 -21.16 -62.07
CA ALA A 39 -11.45 -21.68 -60.80
C ALA A 39 -10.31 -21.81 -59.77
N GLY A 40 -10.20 -20.84 -58.86
CA GLY A 40 -9.38 -20.94 -57.65
C GLY A 40 -10.21 -21.47 -56.48
N SER A 41 -10.09 -22.77 -56.15
CA SER A 41 -10.78 -23.34 -54.99
C SER A 41 -10.07 -22.93 -53.69
N GLY A 42 -10.62 -21.92 -53.00
CA GLY A 42 -10.12 -21.41 -51.72
C GLY A 42 -11.06 -21.78 -50.57
N ASP A 43 -10.62 -22.70 -49.70
CA ASP A 43 -11.23 -22.95 -48.39
C ASP A 43 -11.05 -21.71 -47.49
N ASP A 44 -11.98 -20.75 -47.54
CA ASP A 44 -11.93 -19.52 -46.73
C ASP A 44 -12.34 -19.79 -45.28
N LYS A 45 -11.52 -20.59 -44.59
CA LYS A 45 -11.63 -20.86 -43.16
C LYS A 45 -11.27 -19.57 -42.40
N PRO A 46 -12.18 -19.02 -41.57
CA PRO A 46 -11.93 -17.76 -40.88
C PRO A 46 -10.68 -17.89 -40.00
N SER A 47 -9.62 -17.19 -40.41
CA SER A 47 -8.31 -17.28 -39.76
C SER A 47 -8.35 -16.64 -38.37
N LEU A 48 -8.58 -17.49 -37.36
CA LEU A 48 -8.52 -17.11 -35.94
C LEU A 48 -7.20 -16.37 -35.69
N LYS A 49 -7.29 -15.06 -35.40
CA LYS A 49 -6.11 -14.19 -35.21
C LYS A 49 -5.24 -14.77 -34.10
N LYS A 50 -4.14 -15.41 -34.48
CA LYS A 50 -3.31 -16.21 -33.56
C LYS A 50 -2.81 -15.32 -32.44
N VAL A 51 -3.32 -15.57 -31.23
CA VAL A 51 -2.99 -14.80 -30.03
C VAL A 51 -1.49 -14.83 -29.82
N LYS A 52 -0.86 -13.66 -29.69
CA LYS A 52 0.59 -13.58 -29.44
C LYS A 52 0.92 -14.29 -28.14
N THR A 53 1.91 -15.18 -28.18
CA THR A 53 2.46 -15.89 -27.01
C THR A 53 3.93 -15.50 -26.79
N GLY A 54 4.49 -15.87 -25.65
CA GLY A 54 5.85 -15.47 -25.25
C GLY A 54 5.92 -14.08 -24.60
N PRO A 55 7.12 -13.67 -24.12
CA PRO A 55 7.30 -12.43 -23.37
C PRO A 55 6.99 -11.17 -24.20
N PRO A 56 6.70 -10.02 -23.57
CA PRO A 56 6.69 -8.72 -24.22
C PRO A 56 8.07 -8.36 -24.80
N SER A 57 8.10 -7.85 -26.03
CA SER A 57 9.30 -7.25 -26.62
C SER A 57 9.64 -5.89 -25.96
N ALA A 58 10.89 -5.43 -26.03
CA ALA A 58 11.30 -4.15 -25.42
C ALA A 58 10.46 -2.95 -25.90
N ALA A 59 10.00 -2.96 -27.16
CA ALA A 59 9.07 -1.96 -27.69
C ALA A 59 7.67 -2.05 -27.07
N GLU A 60 7.13 -3.27 -26.89
CA GLU A 60 5.86 -3.50 -26.19
C GLU A 60 5.96 -3.09 -24.71
N VAL A 61 7.07 -3.40 -24.03
CA VAL A 61 7.34 -2.96 -22.64
C VAL A 61 7.34 -1.43 -22.55
N LYS A 62 8.12 -0.75 -23.40
CA LYS A 62 8.21 0.72 -23.41
C LYS A 62 6.85 1.36 -23.66
N THR A 63 6.15 0.95 -24.71
CA THR A 63 4.86 1.56 -25.10
C THR A 63 3.78 1.36 -24.03
N THR A 64 3.62 0.15 -23.48
CA THR A 64 2.64 -0.11 -22.41
C THR A 64 2.99 0.67 -21.13
N ALA A 65 4.27 0.74 -20.75
CA ALA A 65 4.70 1.48 -19.56
C ALA A 65 4.44 2.98 -19.69
N HIS A 66 4.84 3.61 -20.80
CA HIS A 66 4.57 5.04 -21.04
C HIS A 66 3.06 5.33 -21.12
N ALA A 67 2.26 4.49 -21.78
CA ALA A 67 0.82 4.68 -21.87
C ALA A 67 0.13 4.59 -20.50
N PHE A 68 0.52 3.63 -19.65
CA PHE A 68 0.02 3.50 -18.29
C PHE A 68 0.38 4.72 -17.42
N LEU A 69 1.65 5.13 -17.41
CA LEU A 69 2.12 6.25 -16.60
C LEU A 69 1.53 7.59 -17.06
N ALA A 70 1.41 7.81 -18.37
CA ALA A 70 0.74 8.99 -18.92
C ALA A 70 -0.73 9.06 -18.51
N ALA A 71 -1.50 7.97 -18.67
CA ALA A 71 -2.90 7.92 -18.28
C ALA A 71 -3.09 8.11 -16.77
N TRP A 72 -2.23 7.50 -15.92
CA TRP A 72 -2.30 7.71 -14.47
C TRP A 72 -1.99 9.17 -14.11
N SER A 73 -0.91 9.75 -14.64
CA SER A 73 -0.53 11.16 -14.40
C SER A 73 -1.64 12.14 -14.81
N ALA A 74 -2.20 11.98 -16.02
CA ALA A 74 -3.18 12.88 -16.61
C ALA A 74 -4.56 12.93 -15.91
N GLY A 75 -4.84 12.03 -14.96
CA GLY A 75 -6.14 11.95 -14.28
C GLY A 75 -6.95 10.70 -14.61
N GLU A 76 -6.57 9.99 -15.67
CA GLU A 76 -7.43 9.05 -16.39
C GLU A 76 -7.45 7.64 -15.79
N THR A 77 -7.83 7.54 -14.51
CA THR A 77 -7.79 6.30 -13.72
C THR A 77 -8.33 5.06 -14.44
N ALA A 78 -9.48 5.18 -15.13
CA ALA A 78 -10.07 4.05 -15.85
C ALA A 78 -9.25 3.59 -17.07
N LYS A 79 -8.65 4.52 -17.83
CA LYS A 79 -7.75 4.20 -18.95
C LYS A 79 -6.44 3.58 -18.44
N ALA A 80 -5.88 4.12 -17.35
CA ALA A 80 -4.70 3.55 -16.72
C ALA A 80 -4.95 2.11 -16.23
N ALA A 81 -6.08 1.89 -15.53
CA ALA A 81 -6.47 0.56 -15.05
C ALA A 81 -6.74 -0.44 -16.19
N ALA A 82 -7.29 0.00 -17.32
CA ALA A 82 -7.50 -0.83 -18.51
C ALA A 82 -6.21 -1.29 -19.21
N LEU A 83 -5.04 -0.76 -18.83
CA LEU A 83 -3.72 -1.19 -19.30
C LEU A 83 -3.03 -2.18 -18.33
N THR A 84 -3.77 -2.73 -17.38
CA THR A 84 -3.29 -3.69 -16.35
C THR A 84 -3.98 -5.05 -16.47
N ASP A 85 -3.41 -6.10 -15.86
CA ASP A 85 -4.04 -7.42 -15.77
C ASP A 85 -5.15 -7.54 -14.69
N ASP A 86 -5.17 -6.64 -13.69
CA ASP A 86 -6.30 -6.45 -12.75
C ASP A 86 -6.77 -4.98 -12.74
N SER A 87 -7.66 -4.67 -13.67
CA SER A 87 -8.28 -3.34 -13.79
C SER A 87 -9.18 -2.97 -12.61
N GLY A 88 -9.69 -3.93 -11.83
CA GLY A 88 -10.53 -3.69 -10.66
C GLY A 88 -9.72 -3.20 -9.47
N ALA A 89 -8.64 -3.92 -9.13
CA ALA A 89 -7.69 -3.50 -8.11
C ALA A 89 -6.96 -2.21 -8.51
N ALA A 90 -6.57 -2.06 -9.79
CA ALA A 90 -5.94 -0.85 -10.30
C ALA A 90 -6.87 0.37 -10.17
N THR A 91 -8.13 0.28 -10.63
CA THR A 91 -9.11 1.37 -10.48
C THR A 91 -9.28 1.78 -9.02
N THR A 92 -9.36 0.81 -8.11
CA THR A 92 -9.54 1.02 -6.67
C THR A 92 -8.34 1.75 -6.05
N ALA A 93 -7.12 1.29 -6.33
CA ALA A 93 -5.89 1.85 -5.76
C ALA A 93 -5.57 3.25 -6.32
N LEU A 94 -5.67 3.42 -7.64
CA LEU A 94 -5.41 4.70 -8.31
C LEU A 94 -6.45 5.77 -7.94
N SER A 95 -7.71 5.39 -7.72
CA SER A 95 -8.73 6.28 -7.14
C SER A 95 -8.43 6.63 -5.69
N GLY A 96 -7.96 5.65 -4.90
CA GLY A 96 -7.53 5.85 -3.51
C GLY A 96 -6.36 6.83 -3.37
N TYR A 97 -5.40 6.78 -4.31
CA TYR A 97 -4.25 7.68 -4.37
C TYR A 97 -4.66 9.17 -4.43
N ARG A 98 -5.67 9.50 -5.26
CA ARG A 98 -6.23 10.86 -5.32
C ARG A 98 -7.14 11.17 -4.12
N THR A 99 -8.08 10.28 -3.79
CA THR A 99 -9.18 10.59 -2.86
C THR A 99 -8.84 10.41 -1.37
N LYS A 100 -8.09 9.35 -1.03
CA LYS A 100 -7.70 8.99 0.35
C LYS A 100 -6.31 9.53 0.70
N ALA A 101 -5.34 9.40 -0.21
CA ALA A 101 -3.99 9.93 -0.02
C ALA A 101 -3.84 11.40 -0.46
N LYS A 102 -4.92 12.03 -0.95
CA LYS A 102 -5.00 13.47 -1.25
C LYS A 102 -3.89 13.99 -2.19
N VAL A 103 -3.44 13.15 -3.12
CA VAL A 103 -2.50 13.58 -4.17
C VAL A 103 -3.25 14.38 -5.23
N ALA A 104 -2.99 15.69 -5.27
CA ALA A 104 -3.67 16.64 -6.15
C ALA A 104 -3.06 16.65 -7.57
N LYS A 105 -1.73 16.61 -7.65
CA LYS A 105 -0.96 16.55 -8.90
C LYS A 105 0.10 15.45 -8.80
N VAL A 106 0.35 14.73 -9.89
CA VAL A 106 1.43 13.75 -9.96
C VAL A 106 2.02 13.68 -11.38
N THR A 107 3.33 13.87 -11.49
CA THR A 107 4.13 13.55 -12.68
C THR A 107 4.82 12.20 -12.45
N LEU A 108 4.98 11.42 -13.52
CA LEU A 108 5.49 10.04 -13.48
C LEU A 108 6.53 9.86 -14.58
N ASP A 109 7.80 9.80 -14.17
CA ASP A 109 8.94 9.91 -15.08
C ASP A 109 9.58 8.54 -15.28
N ALA A 110 9.37 7.95 -16.47
CA ALA A 110 9.78 6.58 -16.78
C ALA A 110 11.31 6.45 -16.96
N GLY A 111 11.93 5.61 -16.13
CA GLY A 111 13.35 5.28 -16.22
C GLY A 111 13.65 4.17 -17.23
N GLN A 112 14.94 3.83 -17.37
CA GLN A 112 15.38 2.79 -18.31
C GLN A 112 14.89 1.39 -17.90
N ALA A 113 14.23 0.71 -18.85
CA ALA A 113 13.72 -0.64 -18.64
C ALA A 113 14.86 -1.67 -18.51
N SER A 114 14.67 -2.64 -17.61
CA SER A 114 15.50 -3.84 -17.46
C SER A 114 14.65 -5.06 -17.76
N GLY A 115 14.75 -5.56 -19.00
CA GLY A 115 13.85 -6.57 -19.54
C GLY A 115 12.39 -6.09 -19.50
N ALA A 116 11.54 -6.82 -18.78
CA ALA A 116 10.13 -6.50 -18.59
C ALA A 116 9.86 -5.46 -17.48
N LYS A 117 10.84 -5.13 -16.63
CA LYS A 117 10.68 -4.22 -15.49
C LYS A 117 11.03 -2.78 -15.88
N VAL A 118 10.17 -1.82 -15.51
CA VAL A 118 10.39 -0.39 -15.75
C VAL A 118 10.36 0.36 -14.41
N PRO A 119 11.50 0.93 -13.95
CA PRO A 119 11.51 1.85 -12.83
C PRO A 119 10.91 3.21 -13.24
N PHE A 120 10.37 3.97 -12.30
CA PHE A 120 9.92 5.34 -12.55
C PHE A 120 9.94 6.19 -11.29
N SER A 121 10.34 7.46 -11.45
CA SER A 121 10.25 8.46 -10.40
C SER A 121 8.82 8.98 -10.29
N VAL A 122 8.36 9.21 -9.07
CA VAL A 122 7.06 9.82 -8.78
C VAL A 122 7.28 11.22 -8.22
N ASN A 123 6.71 12.21 -8.88
CA ASN A 123 6.79 13.62 -8.51
C ASN A 123 5.39 14.14 -8.16
N ALA A 124 4.98 13.98 -6.90
CA ALA A 124 3.63 14.24 -6.42
C ALA A 124 3.50 15.51 -5.56
N GLN A 125 2.30 16.09 -5.52
CA GLN A 125 1.87 17.08 -4.53
C GLN A 125 0.72 16.52 -3.69
N LEU A 126 0.95 16.42 -2.38
CA LEU A 126 -0.06 16.09 -1.38
C LEU A 126 -0.73 17.38 -0.92
N SER A 127 -2.06 17.47 -0.95
CA SER A 127 -2.77 18.68 -0.48
C SER A 127 -3.86 18.36 0.53
N SER A 128 -3.80 18.99 1.70
CA SER A 128 -4.71 18.76 2.82
C SER A 128 -4.72 19.98 3.73
N GLY A 129 -5.88 20.38 4.25
CA GLY A 129 -6.01 21.54 5.13
C GLY A 129 -5.70 22.91 4.49
N GLY A 130 -5.55 22.97 3.16
CA GLY A 130 -5.11 24.17 2.42
C GLY A 130 -3.60 24.21 2.14
N GLU A 131 -2.80 23.37 2.80
CA GLU A 131 -1.40 23.18 2.46
C GLU A 131 -1.25 22.35 1.17
N SER A 132 -0.12 22.52 0.46
CA SER A 132 0.34 21.63 -0.61
C SER A 132 1.82 21.36 -0.42
N VAL A 133 2.21 20.08 -0.34
CA VAL A 133 3.56 19.65 0.04
C VAL A 133 4.12 18.68 -1.01
N PRO A 134 5.34 18.92 -1.54
CA PRO A 134 5.96 18.01 -2.49
C PRO A 134 6.35 16.68 -1.82
N TRP A 135 6.04 15.59 -2.51
CA TRP A 135 6.38 14.23 -2.12
C TRP A 135 6.93 13.48 -3.33
N THR A 136 8.18 13.03 -3.19
CA THR A 136 8.91 12.31 -4.22
C THR A 136 9.33 10.94 -3.72
N TYR A 137 9.27 9.93 -4.59
CA TYR A 137 9.72 8.57 -4.31
C TYR A 137 9.91 7.79 -5.62
N GLU A 138 10.71 6.72 -5.57
CA GLU A 138 10.88 5.79 -6.68
C GLU A 138 9.88 4.64 -6.60
N SER A 139 9.43 4.17 -7.76
CA SER A 139 8.59 2.98 -7.89
C SER A 139 9.02 2.15 -9.11
N SER A 140 8.36 1.01 -9.34
CA SER A 140 8.56 0.25 -10.57
C SER A 140 7.34 -0.58 -10.93
N LEU A 141 7.10 -0.72 -12.24
CA LEU A 141 6.11 -1.62 -12.81
C LEU A 141 6.81 -2.76 -13.57
N THR A 142 6.05 -3.78 -13.94
CA THR A 142 6.52 -4.85 -14.84
C THR A 142 5.46 -5.07 -15.90
N VAL A 143 5.85 -5.20 -17.16
CA VAL A 143 4.92 -5.50 -18.26
C VAL A 143 4.92 -7.01 -18.51
N THR A 144 3.73 -7.61 -18.48
CA THR A 144 3.48 -9.01 -18.83
C THR A 144 2.69 -9.09 -20.15
N ARG A 145 2.53 -10.28 -20.71
CA ARG A 145 1.59 -10.51 -21.82
C ARG A 145 0.34 -11.19 -21.27
N ASP A 146 -0.81 -10.55 -21.40
CA ASP A 146 -2.09 -11.16 -21.04
C ASP A 146 -2.34 -12.40 -21.93
N THR A 147 -2.66 -13.53 -21.29
CA THR A 147 -2.75 -14.83 -21.96
C THR A 147 -4.05 -15.03 -22.73
N LYS A 148 -5.08 -14.20 -22.49
CA LYS A 148 -6.39 -14.28 -23.16
C LYS A 148 -6.40 -13.50 -24.48
N THR A 149 -5.69 -12.37 -24.53
CA THR A 149 -5.70 -11.40 -25.64
C THR A 149 -4.35 -11.25 -26.34
N GLY A 150 -3.25 -11.72 -25.74
CA GLY A 150 -1.89 -11.59 -26.27
C GLY A 150 -1.32 -10.17 -26.17
N LYS A 151 -2.02 -9.26 -25.51
CA LYS A 151 -1.64 -7.84 -25.37
C LYS A 151 -0.60 -7.65 -24.25
N PRO A 152 0.37 -6.73 -24.40
CA PRO A 152 1.25 -6.32 -23.31
C PRO A 152 0.48 -5.43 -22.33
N VAL A 153 0.41 -5.84 -21.06
CA VAL A 153 -0.27 -5.14 -19.95
C VAL A 153 0.65 -5.02 -18.75
N VAL A 154 0.42 -4.03 -17.89
CA VAL A 154 1.13 -3.92 -16.61
C VAL A 154 0.65 -5.03 -15.66
N ALA A 155 1.59 -5.83 -15.14
CA ALA A 155 1.35 -6.78 -14.08
C ALA A 155 1.05 -6.03 -12.78
N TRP A 156 -0.21 -6.00 -12.37
CA TRP A 156 -0.71 -5.13 -11.33
C TRP A 156 -0.30 -5.59 -9.93
N LYS A 157 0.24 -4.65 -9.14
CA LYS A 157 0.51 -4.83 -7.71
C LYS A 157 0.33 -3.50 -6.98
N PRO A 158 -0.11 -3.49 -5.70
CA PRO A 158 -0.12 -2.28 -4.88
C PRO A 158 1.24 -1.57 -4.83
N SER A 159 2.34 -2.33 -4.90
CA SER A 159 3.72 -1.82 -4.96
C SER A 159 4.01 -0.91 -6.16
N VAL A 160 3.20 -0.93 -7.22
CA VAL A 160 3.31 0.02 -8.35
C VAL A 160 2.92 1.43 -7.89
N VAL A 161 1.92 1.55 -7.02
CA VAL A 161 1.48 2.86 -6.50
C VAL A 161 2.51 3.43 -5.53
N HIS A 162 3.06 2.60 -4.64
CA HIS A 162 4.17 2.95 -3.74
C HIS A 162 4.88 1.68 -3.24
N PRO A 163 6.23 1.58 -3.25
CA PRO A 163 6.96 0.32 -3.09
C PRO A 163 6.72 -0.44 -1.78
N ASP A 164 6.41 0.27 -0.68
CA ASP A 164 6.10 -0.35 0.63
C ASP A 164 4.69 -0.97 0.75
N LEU A 165 3.81 -0.84 -0.25
CA LEU A 165 2.42 -1.33 -0.19
C LEU A 165 2.33 -2.84 -0.44
N ALA A 166 1.73 -3.55 0.52
CA ALA A 166 1.30 -4.94 0.36
C ALA A 166 -0.17 -5.03 -0.10
N GLU A 167 -0.65 -6.25 -0.34
CA GLU A 167 -2.06 -6.51 -0.64
C GLU A 167 -2.97 -6.14 0.55
N GLY A 168 -4.06 -5.42 0.25
CA GLY A 168 -4.99 -4.91 1.26
C GLY A 168 -4.56 -3.62 1.97
N ASP A 169 -3.32 -3.16 1.79
CA ASP A 169 -2.86 -1.87 2.33
C ASP A 169 -3.52 -0.68 1.59
N THR A 170 -3.56 0.49 2.22
CA THR A 170 -4.16 1.72 1.66
C THR A 170 -3.35 2.95 2.05
N LEU A 171 -2.98 3.79 1.07
CA LEU A 171 -2.45 5.12 1.34
C LEU A 171 -3.55 6.06 1.84
N LYS A 172 -3.27 6.79 2.93
CA LYS A 172 -4.12 7.83 3.51
C LYS A 172 -3.31 9.10 3.75
N THR A 173 -3.99 10.25 3.70
CA THR A 173 -3.46 11.56 4.13
C THR A 173 -4.53 12.29 4.93
N GLY A 174 -4.14 12.83 6.09
CA GLY A 174 -5.05 13.54 6.99
C GLY A 174 -4.45 13.74 8.38
N ALA A 175 -5.29 14.13 9.33
CA ALA A 175 -4.92 14.30 10.73
C ALA A 175 -4.44 12.96 11.35
N SER A 176 -3.25 12.99 11.95
CA SER A 176 -2.63 11.87 12.68
C SER A 176 -3.56 11.36 13.79
N GLU A 177 -3.81 10.05 13.83
CA GLU A 177 -4.78 9.47 14.77
C GLU A 177 -4.37 9.61 16.26
N ALA A 178 -3.11 9.96 16.53
CA ALA A 178 -2.61 10.31 17.86
C ALA A 178 -1.73 11.57 17.79
N PRO A 179 -2.20 12.76 18.25
CA PRO A 179 -1.38 13.97 18.33
C PRO A 179 -0.04 13.74 19.05
N PRO A 180 1.03 14.47 18.71
CA PRO A 180 2.24 14.47 19.53
C PRO A 180 1.92 14.99 20.94
N ILE A 181 2.63 14.46 21.94
CA ILE A 181 2.58 14.98 23.32
C ILE A 181 3.94 15.50 23.74
N LYS A 182 3.94 16.64 24.42
CA LYS A 182 5.04 17.07 25.29
C LYS A 182 4.77 16.48 26.67
N ALA A 183 5.31 15.30 26.92
CA ALA A 183 5.28 14.73 28.26
C ALA A 183 6.21 15.55 29.17
N VAL A 184 5.68 16.06 30.27
CA VAL A 184 6.48 16.73 31.30
C VAL A 184 6.45 15.95 32.61
N ASP A 185 7.53 16.07 33.36
CA ASP A 185 7.70 15.52 34.68
C ASP A 185 6.81 16.28 35.70
N ARG A 186 6.82 15.82 36.95
CA ARG A 186 6.00 16.37 38.03
C ARG A 186 6.17 17.88 38.22
N ASP A 187 7.35 18.43 37.93
CA ASP A 187 7.71 19.83 38.20
C ASP A 187 7.83 20.65 36.89
N GLY A 188 7.49 20.05 35.74
CA GLY A 188 7.33 20.71 34.44
C GLY A 188 8.47 20.51 33.44
N LYS A 189 9.51 19.75 33.79
CA LYS A 189 10.64 19.47 32.88
C LYS A 189 10.22 18.45 31.80
N GLU A 190 10.66 18.63 30.56
CA GLU A 190 10.30 17.72 29.46
C GLU A 190 10.97 16.34 29.57
N LEU A 191 10.18 15.27 29.45
CA LEU A 191 10.63 13.88 29.49
C LEU A 191 10.85 13.34 28.08
N THR A 192 12.06 13.56 27.53
CA THR A 192 12.40 13.08 26.19
C THR A 192 12.90 11.63 26.20
N ALA A 193 12.62 10.87 25.13
CA ALA A 193 13.17 9.53 24.94
C ALA A 193 14.69 9.49 24.66
N SER A 194 15.32 10.68 24.51
CA SER A 194 16.77 10.84 24.39
C SER A 194 17.42 10.92 25.78
N GLU A 195 16.88 11.75 26.67
CA GLU A 195 17.30 11.82 28.08
C GLU A 195 16.96 10.54 28.85
N HIS A 196 15.82 9.91 28.53
CA HIS A 196 15.26 8.77 29.26
C HIS A 196 14.88 7.60 28.33
N PRO A 197 15.86 6.82 27.81
CA PRO A 197 15.57 5.80 26.81
C PRO A 197 14.76 4.60 27.33
N THR A 198 14.65 4.38 28.65
CA THR A 198 13.70 3.38 29.21
C THR A 198 12.25 3.88 29.16
N LEU A 199 12.00 5.19 29.20
CA LEU A 199 10.65 5.75 29.06
C LEU A 199 10.12 5.73 27.63
N LYS A 200 10.93 5.37 26.62
CA LYS A 200 10.52 5.40 25.19
C LYS A 200 9.20 4.66 24.92
N THR A 201 8.98 3.51 25.54
CA THR A 201 7.73 2.73 25.43
C THR A 201 6.58 3.35 26.23
N VAL A 202 6.87 3.90 27.41
CA VAL A 202 5.90 4.59 28.28
C VAL A 202 5.37 5.85 27.59
N LEU A 203 6.26 6.68 27.01
CA LEU A 203 5.91 7.88 26.26
C LEU A 203 5.02 7.57 25.04
N ALA A 204 5.28 6.45 24.35
CA ALA A 204 4.43 5.97 23.27
C ALA A 204 3.03 5.56 23.76
N ALA A 205 2.95 4.79 24.85
CA ALA A 205 1.68 4.39 25.46
C ALA A 205 0.89 5.58 26.02
N LEU A 206 1.57 6.58 26.59
CA LEU A 206 0.96 7.84 27.03
C LEU A 206 0.40 8.63 25.84
N ARG A 207 1.10 8.68 24.70
CA ARG A 207 0.58 9.30 23.46
C ARG A 207 -0.67 8.57 22.96
N GLU A 208 -0.67 7.23 22.94
CA GLU A 208 -1.81 6.41 22.53
C GLU A 208 -3.03 6.62 23.44
N ARG A 209 -2.84 6.63 24.76
CA ARG A 209 -3.93 6.72 25.76
C ARG A 209 -4.44 8.14 26.01
N TYR A 210 -3.56 9.14 25.96
CA TYR A 210 -3.85 10.51 26.41
C TYR A 210 -3.57 11.61 25.37
N GLY A 211 -3.00 11.31 24.20
CA GLY A 211 -2.69 12.33 23.18
C GLY A 211 -3.91 13.16 22.75
N LYS A 212 -5.08 12.52 22.64
CA LYS A 212 -6.38 13.19 22.35
C LYS A 212 -6.93 14.03 23.51
N LYS A 213 -6.35 13.92 24.71
CA LYS A 213 -6.74 14.67 25.93
C LYS A 213 -5.70 15.72 26.35
N ALA A 214 -4.49 15.69 25.78
CA ALA A 214 -3.40 16.58 26.15
C ALA A 214 -3.51 18.01 25.57
N GLY A 215 -4.62 18.35 24.89
CA GLY A 215 -4.83 19.66 24.26
C GLY A 215 -3.97 19.91 23.01
N GLY A 216 -3.39 18.85 22.42
CA GLY A 216 -2.55 18.96 21.23
C GLY A 216 -3.32 18.83 19.93
N GLU A 217 -2.87 19.55 18.91
CA GLU A 217 -3.43 19.46 17.56
C GLU A 217 -2.83 18.27 16.79
N ALA A 218 -3.66 17.58 16.02
CA ALA A 218 -3.21 16.48 15.18
C ALA A 218 -2.47 17.03 13.94
N GLY A 219 -1.20 16.66 13.80
CA GLY A 219 -0.44 16.99 12.59
C GLY A 219 -0.99 16.27 11.38
N VAL A 220 -0.82 16.85 10.18
CA VAL A 220 -1.25 16.23 8.94
C VAL A 220 -0.12 15.35 8.41
N GLU A 221 -0.37 14.06 8.21
CA GLU A 221 0.59 13.11 7.68
C GLU A 221 -0.01 12.23 6.56
N THR A 222 0.86 11.69 5.72
CA THR A 222 0.58 10.65 4.73
C THR A 222 1.20 9.36 5.20
N TRP A 223 0.40 8.29 5.25
CA TRP A 223 0.82 6.99 5.74
C TRP A 223 0.24 5.84 4.92
N ILE A 224 0.90 4.69 5.02
CA ILE A 224 0.33 3.40 4.65
C ILE A 224 -0.47 2.91 5.85
N GLN A 225 -1.79 2.85 5.69
CA GLN A 225 -2.63 2.02 6.53
C GLN A 225 -2.48 0.57 6.11
N ARG A 226 -2.14 -0.31 7.05
CA ARG A 226 -1.97 -1.74 6.77
C ARG A 226 -3.31 -2.47 6.69
N ALA A 227 -3.34 -3.55 5.92
CA ALA A 227 -4.49 -4.45 5.83
C ALA A 227 -4.98 -4.90 7.22
N LYS A 228 -6.30 -4.97 7.43
CA LYS A 228 -6.90 -5.36 8.72
C LYS A 228 -6.44 -6.77 9.14
N GLY A 229 -5.79 -6.87 10.30
CA GLY A 229 -5.20 -8.12 10.79
C GLY A 229 -3.71 -8.30 10.45
N SER A 230 -3.09 -7.33 9.78
CA SER A 230 -1.63 -7.26 9.64
C SER A 230 -0.94 -7.18 11.01
N LYS A 231 0.28 -7.71 11.08
CA LYS A 231 1.14 -7.67 12.28
C LYS A 231 2.18 -6.56 12.23
N SER A 232 2.27 -5.86 11.11
CA SER A 232 3.08 -4.65 10.95
C SER A 232 2.22 -3.44 11.29
N PRO A 233 2.76 -2.43 11.99
CA PRO A 233 2.05 -1.16 12.18
C PRO A 233 1.91 -0.37 10.87
N ASP A 234 1.01 0.60 10.89
CA ASP A 234 0.90 1.66 9.90
C ASP A 234 2.26 2.39 9.74
N LYS A 235 2.61 2.79 8.51
CA LYS A 235 3.91 3.41 8.18
C LYS A 235 3.72 4.83 7.66
N THR A 236 4.06 5.84 8.47
CA THR A 236 4.20 7.23 7.99
C THR A 236 5.24 7.31 6.88
N LEU A 237 4.88 7.99 5.79
CA LEU A 237 5.74 8.23 4.62
C LEU A 237 6.17 9.69 4.50
N LYS A 238 5.27 10.62 4.85
CA LYS A 238 5.50 12.07 4.77
C LYS A 238 4.70 12.76 5.86
N VAL A 239 5.28 13.74 6.54
CA VAL A 239 4.53 14.72 7.35
C VAL A 239 4.35 15.96 6.47
N LEU A 240 3.12 16.48 6.40
CA LEU A 240 2.79 17.74 5.74
C LEU A 240 2.95 18.86 6.77
N SER A 241 2.15 18.80 7.84
CA SER A 241 2.14 19.77 8.94
C SER A 241 2.45 19.09 10.27
N LYS A 242 3.30 19.71 11.10
CA LYS A 242 3.60 19.23 12.46
C LYS A 242 2.51 19.70 13.41
N GLY A 243 1.79 18.75 14.00
CA GLY A 243 0.77 19.06 15.01
C GLY A 243 1.38 19.67 16.28
N THR A 244 0.70 20.68 16.84
CA THR A 244 1.08 21.34 18.08
C THR A 244 1.05 20.34 19.25
N PRO A 245 2.18 20.03 19.91
CA PRO A 245 2.22 18.98 20.93
C PRO A 245 1.41 19.33 22.18
N GLY A 246 0.48 18.44 22.54
CA GLY A 246 -0.31 18.59 23.75
C GLY A 246 0.55 18.35 25.00
N THR A 247 0.46 19.22 26.00
CA THR A 247 1.26 19.06 27.22
C THR A 247 0.60 18.08 28.18
N LEU A 248 1.29 16.98 28.49
CA LEU A 248 0.83 15.95 29.42
C LEU A 248 1.74 15.93 30.65
N ARG A 249 1.26 16.48 31.78
CA ARG A 249 1.94 16.38 33.06
C ARG A 249 1.87 14.96 33.60
N THR A 250 3.01 14.42 34.01
CA THR A 250 3.15 13.10 34.63
C THR A 250 3.54 13.24 36.10
N THR A 251 3.54 12.13 36.84
CA THR A 251 4.02 12.07 38.23
C THR A 251 5.52 11.74 38.34
N ILE A 252 6.16 11.43 37.22
CA ILE A 252 7.58 11.04 37.13
C ILE A 252 8.46 12.24 37.49
N ASP A 253 9.56 12.00 38.20
CA ASP A 253 10.64 12.95 38.51
C ASP A 253 11.83 12.68 37.58
N ALA A 254 12.24 13.66 36.77
CA ALA A 254 13.31 13.47 35.77
C ALA A 254 14.70 13.20 36.38
N SER A 255 14.93 13.55 37.65
CA SER A 255 16.19 13.33 38.36
C SER A 255 16.23 11.94 38.99
N LEU A 256 15.14 11.51 39.62
CA LEU A 256 14.97 10.17 40.15
C LEU A 256 14.90 9.13 39.04
N GLN A 257 14.23 9.44 37.92
CA GLN A 257 14.21 8.59 36.72
C GLN A 257 15.62 8.34 36.17
N ARG A 258 16.42 9.40 36.00
CA ARG A 258 17.82 9.31 35.56
C ARG A 258 18.66 8.45 36.51
N THR A 259 18.43 8.60 37.81
CA THR A 259 19.09 7.80 38.85
C THR A 259 18.68 6.33 38.76
N ALA A 260 17.40 6.02 38.60
CA ALA A 260 16.90 4.66 38.42
C ALA A 260 17.51 4.00 37.17
N GLU A 261 17.56 4.70 36.04
CA GLU A 261 18.20 4.22 34.80
C GLU A 261 19.70 3.95 34.99
N GLN A 262 20.41 4.77 35.76
CA GLN A 262 21.83 4.57 36.08
C GLN A 262 22.10 3.38 37.02
N GLN A 263 21.19 3.03 37.92
CA GLN A 263 21.36 1.83 38.77
C GLN A 263 20.97 0.56 38.02
N VAL A 264 19.89 0.63 37.24
CA VAL A 264 19.34 -0.51 36.49
C VAL A 264 20.26 -0.93 35.33
N SER A 265 20.97 0.00 34.68
CA SER A 265 21.94 -0.30 33.63
C SER A 265 23.17 -1.10 34.12
N LYS A 266 23.47 -1.09 35.42
CA LYS A 266 24.57 -1.87 36.03
C LYS A 266 24.26 -3.37 36.15
N ARG A 267 23.07 -3.82 35.75
CA ARG A 267 22.62 -5.22 35.83
C ARG A 267 22.06 -5.67 34.48
N THR A 268 22.32 -6.92 34.10
CA THR A 268 21.83 -7.51 32.84
C THR A 268 20.33 -7.80 32.84
N LYS A 269 19.75 -8.00 34.03
CA LYS A 269 18.31 -8.11 34.28
C LYS A 269 17.97 -7.38 35.58
N ALA A 270 17.22 -6.30 35.51
CA ALA A 270 16.75 -5.54 36.68
C ALA A 270 15.57 -4.62 36.30
N SER A 271 14.71 -4.33 37.27
CA SER A 271 13.67 -3.30 37.17
C SER A 271 13.62 -2.52 38.48
N VAL A 272 13.37 -1.22 38.39
CA VAL A 272 13.15 -0.33 39.54
C VAL A 272 11.87 0.47 39.30
N VAL A 273 11.03 0.54 40.31
CA VAL A 273 9.88 1.46 40.39
C VAL A 273 10.03 2.26 41.68
N ALA A 274 9.96 3.58 41.59
CA ALA A 274 9.85 4.45 42.77
C ALA A 274 8.42 4.98 42.85
N VAL A 275 7.81 4.88 44.03
CA VAL A 275 6.42 5.29 44.30
C VAL A 275 6.39 6.14 45.56
N LYS A 276 5.62 7.23 45.54
CA LYS A 276 5.34 8.06 46.72
C LYS A 276 4.25 7.39 47.57
N PRO A 277 4.54 6.86 48.78
CA PRO A 277 3.60 5.98 49.48
C PRO A 277 2.27 6.64 49.88
N SER A 278 2.28 7.95 50.16
CA SER A 278 1.10 8.70 50.60
C SER A 278 0.10 9.05 49.48
N THR A 279 0.46 8.84 48.22
CA THR A 279 -0.38 9.22 47.06
C THR A 279 -0.44 8.16 45.96
N GLY A 280 0.40 7.12 46.01
CA GLY A 280 0.53 6.12 44.95
C GLY A 280 1.19 6.64 43.67
N GLU A 281 1.70 7.88 43.66
CA GLU A 281 2.33 8.50 42.50
C GLU A 281 3.63 7.78 42.13
N ILE A 282 3.70 7.24 40.90
CA ILE A 282 4.95 6.68 40.35
C ILE A 282 5.89 7.84 40.01
N LEU A 283 7.03 7.88 40.71
CA LEU A 283 8.08 8.89 40.56
C LEU A 283 9.19 8.47 39.60
N ALA A 284 9.43 7.16 39.43
CA ALA A 284 10.40 6.64 38.46
C ALA A 284 10.07 5.19 38.05
N LEU A 285 10.44 4.81 36.83
CA LEU A 285 10.30 3.47 36.26
C LEU A 285 11.43 3.19 35.27
N ALA A 286 12.33 2.25 35.59
CA ALA A 286 13.46 1.89 34.73
C ALA A 286 13.64 0.36 34.64
N ASN A 287 14.04 -0.14 33.46
CA ASN A 287 14.25 -1.57 33.22
C ASN A 287 15.54 -1.88 32.41
N SER A 288 16.15 -3.02 32.72
CA SER A 288 17.29 -3.63 32.01
C SER A 288 17.00 -5.11 31.74
N PRO A 289 17.22 -5.63 30.51
CA PRO A 289 17.63 -4.88 29.33
C PRO A 289 16.57 -3.83 28.97
N ARG A 290 17.00 -2.69 28.39
CA ARG A 290 16.08 -1.63 27.93
C ARG A 290 14.98 -2.28 27.09
N ALA A 291 13.72 -1.89 27.29
CA ALA A 291 12.59 -2.50 26.60
C ALA A 291 12.80 -2.51 25.07
N ALA A 292 13.14 -3.68 24.52
CA ALA A 292 13.31 -3.86 23.10
C ALA A 292 11.98 -3.60 22.40
N SER A 293 12.02 -2.93 21.24
CA SER A 293 10.86 -2.78 20.36
C SER A 293 10.58 -4.11 19.65
N THR A 294 10.13 -5.09 20.43
CA THR A 294 9.88 -6.47 19.99
C THR A 294 8.58 -6.51 19.18
N PRO A 295 8.61 -6.69 17.85
CA PRO A 295 7.39 -7.07 17.12
C PRO A 295 6.90 -8.42 17.66
N PRO A 296 5.59 -8.75 17.57
CA PRO A 296 5.00 -9.91 18.26
C PRO A 296 5.57 -11.26 17.79
N SER A 297 6.71 -11.64 18.37
CA SER A 297 7.44 -12.86 18.09
C SER A 297 6.70 -14.04 18.71
N ARG A 298 6.19 -14.93 17.84
CA ARG A 298 5.49 -16.18 18.18
C ARG A 298 5.99 -16.81 19.49
N ALA A 299 5.12 -16.93 20.48
CA ALA A 299 5.29 -17.93 21.52
C ALA A 299 5.34 -19.33 20.86
N ARG A 300 6.52 -19.94 20.79
CA ARG A 300 6.67 -21.34 20.35
C ARG A 300 6.26 -22.24 21.51
N THR A 301 5.03 -22.75 21.49
CA THR A 301 4.66 -23.90 22.32
C THR A 301 5.36 -25.15 21.80
N HIS A 302 6.23 -25.74 22.61
CA HIS A 302 6.91 -27.01 22.34
C HIS A 302 7.09 -27.79 23.66
N PRO A 303 7.20 -29.12 23.58
CA PRO A 303 6.06 -29.93 24.02
C PRO A 303 6.24 -30.55 25.41
N ALA A 304 5.11 -30.82 26.08
CA ALA A 304 5.09 -31.72 27.21
C ALA A 304 5.31 -33.16 26.73
N ARG A 305 6.39 -33.80 27.19
CA ARG A 305 6.52 -35.26 27.19
C ARG A 305 5.73 -35.84 28.36
N ARG A 306 5.02 -36.93 28.10
CA ARG A 306 5.03 -38.14 28.93
C ARG A 306 5.38 -39.31 28.01
#